data_AF-A0A8T0NWK1-F1
#
_entry.id   AF-A0A8T0NWK1-F1
#
_cell.length_a   1.000
_cell.length_b   1.000
_cell.length_c   1.000
_cell.angle_alpha   90.00
_cell.angle_beta   90.00
_cell.angle_gamma   90.00
#
_symmetry.space_group_name_H-M   'P 1'
#
loop_
_entity.id
_entity.type
_entity.pdbx_description
1 polymer ?
#
loop_
_entity_poly.entity_id
_entity_poly.type
_entity_poly.pdbx_seq_one_letter_code
_entity_poly.pdbx_strand_id
1 'polypeptide(L)'
;MQAVAAEFNTPITAFLARSGPTGAGAAEFRIRWFTPVRESELCGHGTLAAAHYLIASGLVECDAIEFMAKSGRLTAKKVTLSDDASPSAEHCSKFMVELDFPVIPVAKCNSAETLPIPDTLNGASVMNELQTISAFSDLIVEVSSCAEVDNVCPNIAELVQCPGRGVAVTGPAREGSSYDFVTRFFSPKYGINEVIWHQEINLAEGCVCHS
;
A
#
# COMPACT_ATOMS: atom_id res chain seq x y z
N MET A 1 -10.60 18.61 4.57
CA MET A 1 -9.89 17.40 4.10
C MET A 1 -10.88 16.33 3.69
N GLN A 2 -11.70 15.75 4.59
CA GLN A 2 -12.68 14.71 4.22
C GLN A 2 -13.63 15.09 3.06
N ALA A 3 -14.21 16.30 3.07
CA ALA A 3 -15.10 16.75 2.00
C ALA A 3 -14.41 16.79 0.61
N VAL A 4 -13.14 17.21 0.57
CA VAL A 4 -12.35 17.25 -0.68
C VAL A 4 -12.02 15.82 -1.15
N ALA A 5 -11.67 14.92 -0.23
CA ALA A 5 -11.42 13.52 -0.57
C ALA A 5 -12.70 12.82 -1.09
N ALA A 6 -13.86 13.15 -0.52
CA ALA A 6 -15.15 12.69 -1.01
C ALA A 6 -15.47 13.22 -2.41
N GLU A 7 -15.15 14.50 -2.68
CA GLU A 7 -15.35 15.14 -3.98
C GLU A 7 -14.46 14.52 -5.07
N PHE A 8 -13.19 14.24 -4.77
CA PHE A 8 -12.28 13.60 -5.73
C PHE A 8 -12.66 12.15 -6.01
N ASN A 9 -13.31 11.47 -5.06
CA ASN A 9 -13.78 10.08 -5.20
C ASN A 9 -12.68 9.11 -5.67
N THR A 10 -11.43 9.36 -5.25
CA THR A 10 -10.29 8.45 -5.48
C THR A 10 -10.13 7.52 -4.28
N PRO A 11 -9.44 6.37 -4.42
CA PRO A 11 -9.21 5.46 -3.29
C PRO A 11 -8.55 6.14 -2.09
N ILE A 12 -7.58 7.03 -2.34
CA ILE A 12 -6.92 7.84 -1.31
C ILE A 12 -6.59 9.23 -1.87
N THR A 13 -6.84 10.25 -1.04
CA THR A 13 -6.31 11.61 -1.18
C THR A 13 -5.33 11.91 -0.03
N ALA A 14 -4.09 12.27 -0.35
CA ALA A 14 -3.07 12.65 0.62
C ALA A 14 -3.01 14.19 0.79
N PHE A 15 -2.95 14.67 2.03
CA PHE A 15 -2.77 16.08 2.35
C PHE A 15 -1.43 16.27 3.05
N LEU A 16 -0.63 17.21 2.54
CA LEU A 16 0.69 17.54 3.05
C LEU A 16 0.68 18.92 3.69
N ALA A 17 1.29 19.04 4.87
CA ALA A 17 1.57 20.33 5.50
C ALA A 17 3.02 20.38 5.94
N ARG A 18 3.79 21.34 5.43
CA ARG A 18 5.20 21.50 5.79
C ARG A 18 5.34 21.78 7.29
N SER A 19 6.23 21.06 7.96
CA SER A 19 6.48 21.16 9.40
C SER A 19 7.82 21.85 9.63
N GLY A 20 7.81 23.18 9.74
CA GLY A 20 8.99 23.99 10.06
C GLY A 20 10.03 24.18 8.94
N PRO A 21 11.07 25.00 9.19
CA PRO A 21 12.19 25.16 8.27
C PRO A 21 13.03 23.87 8.20
N THR A 22 13.57 23.58 7.02
CA THR A 22 14.48 22.47 6.76
C THR A 22 15.73 22.59 7.64
N GLY A 23 15.75 21.87 8.77
CA GLY A 23 16.95 21.63 9.55
C GLY A 23 17.84 20.61 8.84
N ALA A 24 19.16 20.75 9.02
CA ALA A 24 20.20 20.05 8.27
C ALA A 24 19.89 18.56 7.98
N GLY A 25 19.55 18.25 6.72
CA GLY A 25 19.57 16.90 6.16
C GLY A 25 18.24 16.31 5.67
N ALA A 26 17.08 16.77 6.16
CA ALA A 26 15.78 16.23 5.74
C ALA A 26 14.66 17.28 5.78
N ALA A 27 13.67 17.13 4.88
CA ALA A 27 12.46 17.94 4.89
C ALA A 27 11.36 17.25 5.71
N GLU A 28 10.70 17.98 6.62
CA GLU A 28 9.64 17.44 7.45
C GLU A 28 8.25 17.90 6.98
N PHE A 29 7.32 16.96 6.83
CA PHE A 29 5.93 17.21 6.49
C PHE A 29 5.00 16.45 7.43
N ARG A 30 3.88 17.03 7.81
CA ARG A 30 2.73 16.26 8.28
C ARG A 30 1.98 15.71 7.08
N ILE A 31 1.59 14.44 7.16
CA ILE A 31 0.81 13.78 6.11
C ILE A 31 -0.45 13.17 6.72
N ARG A 32 -1.57 13.28 5.99
CA ARG A 32 -2.86 12.65 6.33
C ARG A 32 -3.49 12.09 5.08
N TRP A 33 -4.11 10.91 5.16
CA TRP A 33 -4.75 10.26 4.02
C TRP A 33 -6.23 10.09 4.28
N PHE A 34 -7.03 10.35 3.26
CA PHE A 34 -8.47 10.21 3.35
C PHE A 34 -8.97 9.39 2.17
N THR A 35 -9.74 8.35 2.49
CA THR A 35 -10.67 7.73 1.54
C THR A 35 -11.87 8.67 1.34
N PRO A 36 -12.79 8.38 0.40
CA PRO A 36 -14.00 9.19 0.24
C PRO A 36 -14.86 9.29 1.51
N VAL A 37 -14.76 8.31 2.42
CA VAL A 37 -15.62 8.22 3.61
C VAL A 37 -14.93 8.46 4.95
N ARG A 38 -13.62 8.22 5.05
CA ARG A 38 -12.87 8.38 6.31
C ARG A 38 -11.37 8.60 6.15
N GLU A 39 -10.74 9.09 7.21
CA GLU A 39 -9.29 9.14 7.35
C GLU A 39 -8.69 7.73 7.49
N SER A 40 -7.54 7.49 6.85
CA SER A 40 -6.71 6.30 7.03
C SER A 40 -5.49 6.65 7.90
N GLU A 41 -5.16 5.74 8.81
CA GLU A 41 -4.01 5.87 9.72
C GLU A 41 -2.66 5.73 9.01
N LEU A 42 -2.62 4.92 7.94
CA LEU A 42 -1.42 4.59 7.17
C LEU A 42 -1.78 4.35 5.71
N CYS A 43 -0.90 4.79 4.80
CA CYS A 43 -1.06 4.55 3.37
C CYS A 43 0.30 4.53 2.65
N GLY A 44 0.75 3.35 2.22
CA GLY A 44 2.02 3.16 1.51
C GLY A 44 2.12 3.97 0.22
N HIS A 45 1.24 3.65 -0.74
CA HIS A 45 1.17 4.31 -2.05
C HIS A 45 0.95 5.83 -1.96
N GLY A 46 0.12 6.30 -1.03
CA GLY A 46 -0.08 7.73 -0.79
C GLY A 46 1.18 8.42 -0.25
N THR A 47 1.98 7.74 0.59
CA THR A 47 3.28 8.23 1.03
C THR A 47 4.29 8.26 -0.12
N LEU A 48 4.31 7.20 -0.93
CA LEU A 48 5.20 7.07 -2.09
C LEU A 48 4.95 8.18 -3.11
N ALA A 49 3.68 8.37 -3.48
CA ALA A 49 3.28 9.40 -4.43
C ALA A 49 3.59 10.81 -3.90
N ALA A 50 3.35 11.06 -2.61
CA ALA A 50 3.69 12.32 -1.96
C ALA A 50 5.20 12.60 -2.00
N ALA A 51 6.02 11.62 -1.63
CA ALA A 51 7.47 11.75 -1.66
C ALA A 51 7.99 11.98 -3.08
N HIS A 52 7.53 11.17 -4.04
CA HIS A 52 7.90 11.31 -5.45
C HIS A 52 7.53 12.70 -5.97
N TYR A 53 6.31 13.18 -5.71
CA TYR A 53 5.89 14.52 -6.11
C TYR A 53 6.77 15.62 -5.50
N LEU A 54 7.05 15.56 -4.19
CA LEU A 54 7.89 16.55 -3.51
C LEU A 54 9.31 16.62 -4.11
N ILE A 55 9.91 15.47 -4.42
CA ILE A 55 11.24 15.38 -5.03
C ILE A 55 11.20 15.85 -6.49
N ALA A 56 10.30 15.31 -7.30
CA ALA A 56 10.24 15.59 -8.74
C ALA A 56 9.86 17.04 -9.05
N SER A 57 9.07 17.69 -8.17
CA SER A 57 8.71 19.10 -8.31
C SER A 57 9.77 20.08 -7.80
N GLY A 58 10.86 19.60 -7.20
CA GLY A 58 11.89 20.45 -6.58
C GLY A 58 11.41 21.20 -5.34
N LEU A 59 10.30 20.77 -4.72
CA LEU A 59 9.81 21.35 -3.46
C LEU A 59 10.68 20.95 -2.25
N VAL A 60 11.49 19.91 -2.41
CA VAL A 60 12.57 19.52 -1.50
C VAL A 60 13.86 19.33 -2.28
N GLU A 61 14.97 19.79 -1.71
CA GLU A 61 16.31 19.64 -2.30
C GLU A 61 17.13 18.52 -1.64
N CYS A 62 16.60 17.94 -0.55
CA CYS A 62 17.25 16.87 0.20
C CYS A 62 16.80 15.49 -0.29
N ASP A 63 17.67 14.50 -0.12
CA ASP A 63 17.40 13.10 -0.49
C ASP A 63 16.51 12.37 0.52
N ALA A 64 16.19 12.99 1.67
CA ALA A 64 15.34 12.39 2.70
C ALA A 64 14.16 13.30 3.06
N ILE A 65 12.98 12.67 3.19
CA ILE A 65 11.74 13.32 3.66
C ILE A 65 11.22 12.55 4.86
N GLU A 66 10.89 13.27 5.93
CA GLU A 66 10.24 12.72 7.11
C GLU A 66 8.77 13.13 7.11
N PHE A 67 7.90 12.12 7.16
CA PHE A 67 6.46 12.31 7.26
C PHE A 67 5.96 12.01 8.67
N MET A 68 5.38 13.01 9.31
CA MET A 68 4.66 12.88 10.57
C MET A 68 3.22 12.47 10.27
N ALA A 69 2.94 11.18 10.41
CA ALA A 69 1.62 10.58 10.24
C ALA A 69 0.98 10.22 11.59
N LYS A 70 -0.30 9.85 11.58
CA LYS A 70 -0.99 9.37 12.79
C LYS A 70 -0.43 8.05 13.31
N SER A 71 0.08 7.21 12.40
CA SER A 71 0.80 5.97 12.70
C SER A 71 2.23 6.17 13.23
N GLY A 72 2.74 7.41 13.29
CA GLY A 72 4.12 7.72 13.67
C GLY A 72 4.93 8.34 12.53
N ARG A 73 6.25 8.43 12.72
CA ARG A 73 7.18 8.97 11.72
C ARG A 73 7.43 7.92 10.63
N LEU A 74 7.32 8.32 9.37
CA LEU A 74 7.68 7.53 8.19
C LEU A 74 8.81 8.25 7.45
N THR A 75 9.73 7.49 6.88
CA THR A 75 10.87 8.06 6.14
C THR A 75 10.79 7.66 4.68
N ALA A 76 10.98 8.64 3.79
CA ALA A 76 11.17 8.41 2.37
C ALA A 76 12.56 8.87 1.95
N LYS A 77 13.26 8.05 1.17
CA LYS A 77 14.59 8.35 0.63
C LYS A 77 14.59 8.31 -0.88
N LYS A 78 15.21 9.31 -1.50
CA LYS A 78 15.54 9.30 -2.92
C LYS A 78 16.73 8.37 -3.16
N VAL A 79 16.57 7.45 -4.09
CA VAL A 79 17.65 6.57 -4.57
C VAL A 79 17.88 6.90 -6.04
N THR A 80 19.06 7.39 -6.36
CA THR A 80 19.43 7.67 -7.76
C THR A 80 19.84 6.36 -8.42
N LEU A 81 19.24 6.04 -9.57
CA LEU A 81 19.66 4.90 -10.36
C LEU A 81 20.91 5.30 -11.15
N SER A 82 21.96 4.48 -11.11
CA SER A 82 23.14 4.67 -11.96
C SER A 82 22.75 4.44 -13.42
N ASP A 83 23.03 5.42 -14.28
CA ASP A 83 22.76 5.34 -15.71
C ASP A 83 23.64 4.28 -16.38
N ASP A 84 23.13 3.05 -16.53
CA ASP A 84 23.65 2.14 -17.55
C ASP A 84 22.95 2.44 -18.89
N ALA A 85 23.68 3.21 -19.70
CA ALA A 85 23.54 3.41 -21.15
C ALA A 85 22.32 4.19 -21.68
N SER A 86 22.54 5.49 -21.92
CA SER A 86 22.53 6.17 -23.24
C SER A 86 21.95 7.59 -23.13
N PRO A 87 22.65 8.62 -23.66
CA PRO A 87 22.17 10.01 -23.61
C PRO A 87 21.10 10.21 -24.68
N SER A 88 19.87 9.79 -24.38
CA SER A 88 18.69 10.25 -25.12
C SER A 88 18.10 11.45 -24.39
N ALA A 89 17.80 12.49 -25.17
CA ALA A 89 17.51 13.82 -24.68
C ALA A 89 16.18 13.88 -23.93
N GLU A 90 16.26 13.86 -22.61
CA GLU A 90 15.47 14.64 -21.63
C GLU A 90 16.08 14.30 -20.25
N HIS A 91 16.87 15.22 -19.67
CA HIS A 91 17.53 15.03 -18.38
C HIS A 91 16.51 15.05 -17.22
N CYS A 92 15.71 13.99 -17.10
CA CYS A 92 15.06 13.64 -15.85
C CYS A 92 15.85 12.46 -15.29
N SER A 93 16.76 12.73 -14.34
CA SER A 93 17.46 11.64 -13.66
C SER A 93 16.42 10.68 -13.07
N LYS A 94 16.42 9.43 -13.55
CA LYS A 94 15.50 8.42 -13.03
C LYS A 94 15.90 8.14 -11.59
N PHE A 95 14.95 8.35 -10.68
CA PHE A 95 15.14 8.07 -9.26
C PHE A 95 14.03 7.13 -8.78
N MET A 96 14.35 6.35 -7.77
CA MET A 96 13.39 5.58 -7.00
C MET A 96 13.15 6.26 -5.65
N VAL A 97 12.02 5.95 -5.04
CA VAL A 97 11.72 6.34 -3.67
C VAL A 97 11.65 5.08 -2.82
N GLU A 98 12.55 4.98 -1.86
CA GLU A 98 12.52 3.94 -0.83
C GLU A 98 11.72 4.44 0.38
N LEU A 99 10.82 3.62 0.89
CA LEU A 99 10.03 3.93 2.08
C LEU A 99 10.38 2.98 3.22
N ASP A 100 10.56 3.55 4.41
CA ASP A 100 10.76 2.79 5.65
C ASP A 100 9.44 2.71 6.42
N PHE A 101 8.83 1.52 6.46
CA PHE A 101 7.58 1.24 7.17
C PHE A 101 7.81 0.27 8.33
N PRO A 102 7.01 0.37 9.40
CA PRO A 102 7.05 -0.59 10.48
C PRO A 102 6.66 -1.99 9.98
N VAL A 103 7.41 -3.00 10.42
CA VAL A 103 7.04 -4.40 10.22
C VAL A 103 5.79 -4.70 11.03
N ILE A 104 4.77 -5.26 10.36
CA ILE A 104 3.55 -5.73 11.00
C ILE A 104 3.61 -7.26 11.09
N PRO A 105 3.70 -7.84 12.29
CA PRO A 105 3.70 -9.30 12.46
C PRO A 105 2.38 -9.91 12.01
N VAL A 106 2.39 -11.20 11.68
CA VAL A 106 1.19 -11.97 11.34
C VAL A 106 1.08 -13.22 12.21
N ALA A 107 -0.15 -13.63 12.51
CA ALA A 107 -0.46 -14.88 13.20
C ALA A 107 -1.51 -15.67 12.41
N LYS A 108 -1.62 -16.97 12.67
CA LYS A 108 -2.72 -17.77 12.14
C LYS A 108 -4.05 -17.27 12.68
N CYS A 109 -5.07 -17.23 11.83
CA CYS A 109 -6.43 -16.86 12.25
C CYS A 109 -7.02 -17.97 13.14
N ASN A 110 -7.67 -17.58 14.25
CA ASN A 110 -8.45 -18.51 15.05
C ASN A 110 -9.83 -18.68 14.41
N SER A 111 -10.07 -19.84 13.79
CA SER A 111 -11.28 -20.12 12.97
C SER A 111 -12.62 -20.02 13.71
N ALA A 112 -12.62 -19.88 15.04
CA ALA A 112 -13.83 -19.77 15.84
C ALA A 112 -14.50 -18.39 15.80
N GLU A 113 -13.80 -17.35 15.31
CA GLU A 113 -14.28 -15.95 15.34
C GLU A 113 -14.44 -15.34 13.93
N THR A 114 -14.20 -16.11 12.88
CA THR A 114 -14.17 -15.65 11.49
C THR A 114 -15.28 -16.30 10.66
N LEU A 115 -15.87 -15.54 9.74
CA LEU A 115 -16.74 -16.08 8.70
C LEU A 115 -16.00 -17.20 7.94
N PRO A 116 -16.70 -18.18 7.34
CA PRO A 116 -16.07 -19.18 6.48
C PRO A 116 -15.44 -18.49 5.27
N ILE A 117 -14.14 -18.17 5.37
CA ILE A 117 -13.39 -17.41 4.38
C ILE A 117 -13.50 -18.04 2.98
N PRO A 118 -13.43 -19.37 2.80
CA PRO A 118 -13.63 -19.98 1.48
C PRO A 118 -14.98 -19.62 0.85
N ASP A 119 -16.07 -19.62 1.64
CA ASP A 119 -17.41 -19.29 1.15
C ASP A 119 -17.50 -17.79 0.81
N THR A 120 -16.95 -16.93 1.67
CA THR A 120 -16.89 -15.48 1.44
C THR A 120 -16.06 -15.13 0.20
N LEU A 121 -15.09 -15.96 -0.17
CA LEU A 121 -14.29 -15.84 -1.40
C LEU A 121 -14.88 -16.64 -2.58
N ASN A 122 -16.14 -17.09 -2.48
CA ASN A 122 -16.86 -17.86 -3.50
C ASN A 122 -16.13 -19.15 -3.95
N GLY A 123 -15.60 -19.90 -2.99
CA GLY A 123 -15.00 -21.22 -3.20
C GLY A 123 -13.53 -21.21 -3.59
N ALA A 124 -12.82 -20.10 -3.38
CA ALA A 124 -11.38 -20.02 -3.61
C ALA A 124 -10.61 -21.11 -2.84
N SER A 125 -9.56 -21.65 -3.45
CA SER A 125 -8.72 -22.68 -2.81
C SER A 125 -7.77 -22.05 -1.79
N VAL A 126 -8.27 -21.84 -0.58
CA VAL A 126 -7.53 -21.26 0.55
C VAL A 126 -6.48 -22.25 1.08
N MET A 127 -5.22 -21.80 1.11
CA MET A 127 -4.08 -22.55 1.64
C MET A 127 -3.80 -22.18 3.10
N ASN A 128 -3.79 -20.88 3.40
CA ASN A 128 -3.58 -20.36 4.75
C ASN A 128 -4.46 -19.13 5.01
N GLU A 129 -4.88 -18.98 6.26
CA GLU A 129 -5.57 -17.80 6.77
C GLU A 129 -4.74 -17.18 7.89
N LEU A 130 -4.25 -15.98 7.62
CA LEU A 130 -3.40 -15.21 8.52
C LEU A 130 -4.11 -13.91 8.90
N GLN A 131 -3.71 -13.36 10.03
CA GLN A 131 -4.20 -12.08 10.52
C GLN A 131 -3.02 -11.22 10.98
N THR A 132 -3.05 -9.93 10.64
CA THR A 132 -2.04 -8.99 11.12
C THR A 132 -2.18 -8.75 12.62
N ILE A 133 -1.05 -8.75 13.33
CA ILE A 133 -0.98 -8.37 14.74
C ILE A 133 -0.79 -6.86 14.80
N SER A 134 -1.87 -6.14 14.55
CA SER A 134 -1.90 -4.67 14.55
C SER A 134 -3.25 -4.17 15.05
N ALA A 135 -3.36 -2.86 15.29
CA ALA A 135 -4.64 -2.21 15.57
C ALA A 135 -5.68 -2.42 14.46
N PHE A 136 -5.23 -2.81 13.27
CA PHE A 136 -6.11 -3.10 12.14
C PHE A 136 -6.52 -4.55 12.07
N SER A 137 -5.76 -5.53 12.53
CA SER A 137 -6.18 -6.95 12.47
C SER A 137 -6.69 -7.42 11.09
N ASP A 138 -6.12 -6.87 10.00
CA ASP A 138 -6.43 -7.24 8.61
C ASP A 138 -6.20 -8.73 8.36
N LEU A 139 -7.05 -9.33 7.53
CA LEU A 139 -6.94 -10.73 7.13
C LEU A 139 -6.07 -10.85 5.88
N ILE A 140 -5.22 -11.87 5.84
CA ILE A 140 -4.42 -12.26 4.69
C ILE A 140 -4.76 -13.72 4.36
N VAL A 141 -5.22 -13.96 3.15
CA VAL A 141 -5.64 -15.27 2.65
C VAL A 141 -4.68 -15.67 1.55
N GLU A 142 -3.92 -16.74 1.80
CA GLU A 142 -3.00 -17.29 0.81
C GLU A 142 -3.72 -18.32 -0.05
N VAL A 143 -3.60 -18.20 -1.37
CA VAL A 143 -4.14 -19.13 -2.36
C VAL A 143 -3.01 -19.75 -3.18
N SER A 144 -3.31 -20.85 -3.87
CA SER A 144 -2.29 -21.70 -4.51
C SER A 144 -1.70 -21.13 -5.81
N SER A 145 -2.32 -20.13 -6.43
CA SER A 145 -1.85 -19.58 -7.71
C SER A 145 -2.28 -18.13 -7.96
N CYS A 146 -1.56 -17.43 -8.82
CA CYS A 146 -2.00 -16.13 -9.38
C CYS A 146 -3.38 -16.21 -10.05
N ALA A 147 -3.74 -17.33 -10.68
CA ALA A 147 -5.05 -17.48 -11.31
C ALA A 147 -6.19 -17.52 -10.27
N GLU A 148 -5.95 -18.09 -9.08
CA GLU A 148 -6.90 -18.02 -7.97
C GLU A 148 -7.06 -16.58 -7.46
N VAL A 149 -5.95 -15.83 -7.36
CA VAL A 149 -5.98 -14.40 -7.02
C VAL A 149 -6.79 -13.62 -8.06
N ASP A 150 -6.53 -13.81 -9.35
CA ASP A 150 -7.20 -13.09 -10.44
C ASP A 150 -8.72 -13.38 -10.48
N ASN A 151 -9.11 -14.63 -10.23
CA ASN A 151 -10.50 -15.06 -10.34
C ASN A 151 -11.32 -14.89 -9.05
N VAL A 152 -10.71 -14.50 -7.92
CA VAL A 152 -11.45 -14.34 -6.68
C VAL A 152 -12.56 -13.29 -6.84
N CYS A 153 -13.79 -13.68 -6.51
CA CYS A 153 -14.97 -12.83 -6.57
C CYS A 153 -15.61 -12.80 -5.19
N PRO A 154 -15.14 -11.97 -4.26
CA PRO A 154 -15.61 -12.04 -2.88
C PRO A 154 -17.04 -11.52 -2.70
N ASN A 155 -17.77 -12.09 -1.74
CA ASN A 155 -19.01 -11.52 -1.26
C ASN A 155 -18.72 -10.25 -0.44
N ILE A 156 -18.86 -9.09 -1.10
CA ILE A 156 -18.59 -7.78 -0.51
C ILE A 156 -19.40 -7.53 0.77
N ALA A 157 -20.64 -8.01 0.84
CA ALA A 157 -21.49 -7.80 2.01
C ALA A 157 -20.96 -8.56 3.24
N GLU A 158 -20.39 -9.74 3.03
CA GLU A 158 -19.76 -10.54 4.08
C GLU A 158 -18.40 -9.97 4.49
N LEU A 159 -17.61 -9.47 3.54
CA LEU A 159 -16.33 -8.81 3.81
C LEU A 159 -16.46 -7.60 4.75
N VAL A 160 -17.61 -6.92 4.78
CA VAL A 160 -17.89 -5.84 5.74
C VAL A 160 -17.87 -6.34 7.19
N GLN A 161 -18.11 -7.64 7.43
CA GLN A 161 -18.12 -8.23 8.77
C GLN A 161 -16.74 -8.79 9.18
N CYS A 162 -15.83 -9.03 8.24
CA CYS A 162 -14.48 -9.53 8.53
C CYS A 162 -13.73 -8.58 9.49
N PRO A 163 -12.81 -9.07 10.34
CA PRO A 163 -12.01 -8.20 11.19
C PRO A 163 -11.17 -7.22 10.37
N GLY A 164 -10.88 -6.09 10.98
CA GLY A 164 -9.97 -5.11 10.43
C GLY A 164 -10.46 -4.24 9.30
N ARG A 165 -9.52 -3.78 8.46
CA ARG A 165 -9.81 -2.88 7.35
C ARG A 165 -10.39 -3.65 6.17
N GLY A 166 -9.85 -4.84 5.92
CA GLY A 166 -10.17 -5.63 4.74
C GLY A 166 -9.47 -6.97 4.71
N VAL A 167 -9.55 -7.61 3.53
CA VAL A 167 -8.98 -8.91 3.24
C VAL A 167 -7.99 -8.78 2.08
N ALA A 168 -6.74 -9.18 2.31
CA ALA A 168 -5.74 -9.37 1.27
C ALA A 168 -5.80 -10.81 0.78
N VAL A 169 -5.98 -11.03 -0.51
CA VAL A 169 -5.88 -12.35 -1.15
C VAL A 169 -4.56 -12.37 -1.92
N THR A 170 -3.65 -13.27 -1.54
CA THR A 170 -2.28 -13.32 -2.07
C THR A 170 -1.92 -14.72 -2.56
N GLY A 171 -1.07 -14.81 -3.58
CA GLY A 171 -0.62 -16.07 -4.15
C GLY A 171 0.65 -15.89 -4.98
N PRO A 172 1.34 -16.98 -5.35
CA PRO A 172 2.58 -16.90 -6.10
C PRO A 172 2.36 -16.22 -7.45
N ALA A 173 3.35 -15.44 -7.90
CA ALA A 173 3.31 -14.78 -9.19
C ALA A 173 3.31 -15.81 -10.34
N ARG A 174 3.00 -15.35 -11.55
CA ARG A 174 3.08 -16.18 -12.76
C ARG A 174 4.53 -16.66 -12.97
N GLU A 175 4.69 -17.89 -13.44
CA GLU A 175 6.02 -18.40 -13.78
C GLU A 175 6.70 -17.50 -14.82
N GLY A 176 7.96 -17.15 -14.59
CA GLY A 176 8.71 -16.21 -15.43
C GLY A 176 8.46 -14.72 -15.09
N SER A 177 7.64 -14.42 -14.08
CA SER A 177 7.50 -13.07 -13.53
C SER A 177 8.78 -12.62 -12.81
N SER A 178 9.04 -11.30 -12.81
CA SER A 178 10.08 -10.67 -11.99
C SER A 178 9.66 -10.49 -10.52
N TYR A 179 8.45 -10.91 -10.16
CA TYR A 179 7.87 -10.74 -8.83
C TYR A 179 7.66 -12.09 -8.15
N ASP A 180 7.65 -12.09 -6.82
CA ASP A 180 7.47 -13.31 -6.03
C ASP A 180 5.99 -13.69 -5.86
N PHE A 181 5.13 -12.68 -5.69
CA PHE A 181 3.71 -12.88 -5.45
C PHE A 181 2.85 -11.71 -5.97
N VAL A 182 1.56 -11.99 -6.11
CA VAL A 182 0.52 -11.02 -6.49
C VAL A 182 -0.51 -10.94 -5.37
N THR A 183 -1.08 -9.76 -5.15
CA THR A 183 -2.09 -9.54 -4.09
C THR A 183 -3.22 -8.65 -4.58
N ARG A 184 -4.45 -9.02 -4.22
CA ARG A 184 -5.64 -8.15 -4.31
C ARG A 184 -6.12 -7.81 -2.91
N PHE A 185 -6.59 -6.58 -2.70
CA PHE A 185 -7.03 -6.11 -1.38
C PHE A 185 -8.45 -5.56 -1.43
N PHE A 186 -9.34 -6.11 -0.62
CA PHE A 186 -10.76 -5.76 -0.56
C PHE A 186 -11.06 -5.07 0.77
N SER A 187 -11.54 -3.82 0.73
CA SER A 187 -11.70 -2.97 1.93
C SER A 187 -13.07 -2.26 1.98
N PRO A 188 -14.19 -2.99 1.88
CA PRO A 188 -15.50 -2.37 1.72
C PRO A 188 -15.93 -1.50 2.92
N LYS A 189 -15.37 -1.74 4.12
CA LYS A 189 -15.56 -0.86 5.30
C LYS A 189 -15.05 0.57 5.12
N TYR A 190 -14.17 0.76 4.14
CA TYR A 190 -13.64 2.06 3.73
C TYR A 190 -14.35 2.61 2.48
N GLY A 191 -15.47 2.01 2.09
CA GLY A 191 -16.22 2.38 0.88
C GLY A 191 -15.52 1.98 -0.42
N ILE A 192 -14.52 1.09 -0.34
CA ILE A 192 -13.73 0.63 -1.49
C ILE A 192 -13.86 -0.88 -1.57
N ASN A 193 -14.70 -1.38 -2.49
CA ASN A 193 -14.92 -2.81 -2.65
C ASN A 193 -13.61 -3.54 -2.95
N GLU A 194 -12.82 -3.00 -3.87
CA GLU A 194 -11.48 -3.47 -4.21
C GLU A 194 -10.56 -2.26 -4.39
N VAL A 195 -9.40 -2.32 -3.73
CA VAL A 195 -8.35 -1.34 -3.92
C VAL A 195 -7.65 -1.68 -5.24
N ILE A 196 -7.88 -0.86 -6.26
CA ILE A 196 -7.24 -1.02 -7.58
C ILE A 196 -5.79 -0.53 -7.47
N TRP A 197 -4.93 -1.41 -6.95
CA TRP A 197 -3.47 -1.34 -7.05
C TRP A 197 -2.97 -2.78 -7.16
N HIS A 198 -2.30 -3.12 -8.26
CA HIS A 198 -1.56 -4.37 -8.34
C HIS A 198 -0.27 -4.19 -7.52
N GLN A 199 -0.26 -4.69 -6.28
CA GLN A 199 1.00 -4.85 -5.55
C GLN A 199 1.68 -6.11 -6.08
N GLU A 200 2.61 -5.90 -6.99
CA GLU A 200 3.59 -6.90 -7.37
C GLU A 200 4.82 -6.67 -6.49
N ILE A 201 5.15 -7.63 -5.63
CA ILE A 201 6.22 -7.48 -4.64
C ILE A 201 7.40 -8.35 -5.03
N ASN A 202 8.58 -7.73 -5.08
CA ASN A 202 9.86 -8.39 -5.27
C ASN A 202 10.62 -8.32 -3.93
N LEU A 203 10.77 -9.45 -3.25
CA LEU A 203 11.45 -9.58 -1.97
C LEU A 203 12.95 -9.27 -2.06
N ALA A 204 13.56 -9.35 -3.25
CA ALA A 204 14.97 -9.03 -3.47
C ALA A 204 15.22 -7.51 -3.63
N GLU A 205 14.24 -6.75 -4.12
CA GLU A 205 14.36 -5.30 -4.37
C GLU A 205 13.49 -4.43 -3.45
N GLY A 206 12.71 -5.05 -2.55
CA GLY A 206 11.73 -4.36 -1.72
C GLY A 206 10.40 -4.10 -2.44
N CYS A 207 9.49 -3.40 -1.78
CA CYS A 207 8.13 -3.18 -2.28
C CYS A 207 8.14 -2.17 -3.45
N VAL A 208 8.40 -2.63 -4.68
CA VAL A 208 8.39 -1.80 -5.89
C VAL A 208 6.95 -1.63 -6.38
N CYS A 209 6.38 -0.45 -6.16
CA CYS A 209 5.04 -0.12 -6.67
C CYS A 209 5.16 0.48 -8.07
N HIS A 210 4.55 -0.15 -9.08
CA HIS A 210 4.38 0.44 -10.41
C HIS A 210 2.99 1.06 -10.53
N SER A 211 2.91 2.24 -11.16
CA SER A 211 1.67 2.99 -11.42
C SER A 211 0.95 2.51 -12.67
#